data_AF-A0A090RVZ8-F1
#
_entry.id   AF-A0A090RVZ8-F1
#
_cell.length_a   1.000
_cell.length_b   1.000
_cell.length_c   1.000
_cell.angle_alpha   90.00
_cell.angle_beta   90.00
_cell.angle_gamma   90.00
#
_symmetry.space_group_name_H-M   'P 1'
#
loop_
_entity.id
_entity.type
_entity.pdbx_description
1 polymer ?
#
loop_
_entity_poly.entity_id
_entity_poly.type
_entity_poly.pdbx_seq_one_letter_code
_entity_poly.pdbx_strand_id
1 'polypeptide(L)'
;MSSELESQAGAGAEAEAGSVLDRAIAATTQTPADTTKELFSVLAEQALSGTVTWDKNVSKTIENAIAQIDKQMSKQLSKVMQDDEFQRLEGSWRGLNKLVRESETGQSLKIKLVDFTKDELIEQFEDAPAVDRSPLFDALYQKEFGTAGGEPYGALIGDYSFSHKDEDVALLRYMGETAAASHAPFVAAANPEMFEFNSFETFDEGKPVAAGFDSPAYASWNAFRESDDARYVVLTLPQTLARLPYGEKGLSTDAFEFEELNTDAEGNPKPANNSELVWSNAAFDFGLKMTQAHTAFGWCTAVRGLDNGGKVENLPNLTFKSEAGDIQQQCPIEVNLTDEREKELSDLGFLPLVHYKNTNYGVFIGSQTTQKPKTYTDPDATSNAAISARIPYIMRVAELHITSK
;
A
#
# COMPACT_ATOMS: atom_id res chain seq x y z
N MET A 1 38.67 68.52 77.54
CA MET A 1 39.18 69.42 76.49
C MET A 1 38.85 68.75 75.16
N SER A 2 37.58 68.77 74.76
CA SER A 2 37.03 69.62 73.68
C SER A 2 36.97 68.80 72.38
N SER A 3 35.92 68.70 71.58
CA SER A 3 34.58 69.29 71.50
C SER A 3 33.90 68.69 70.25
N GLU A 4 32.62 68.31 70.35
CA GLU A 4 31.49 68.51 69.39
C GLU A 4 31.54 67.96 67.94
N LEU A 5 30.54 67.14 67.55
CA LEU A 5 29.39 67.39 66.61
C LEU A 5 29.83 67.38 65.11
N GLU A 6 29.19 66.78 64.11
CA GLU A 6 27.77 66.45 63.87
C GLU A 6 27.58 65.58 62.58
N SER A 7 26.53 64.74 62.58
CA SER A 7 25.58 64.39 61.47
C SER A 7 25.95 63.60 60.18
N GLN A 8 25.27 62.44 60.05
CA GLN A 8 24.44 61.87 58.94
C GLN A 8 24.78 62.06 57.44
N ALA A 9 24.76 60.95 56.68
CA ALA A 9 23.66 60.52 55.79
C ALA A 9 24.05 59.25 54.98
N GLY A 10 23.11 58.33 54.78
CA GLY A 10 23.30 57.07 54.04
C GLY A 10 22.69 57.06 52.62
N ALA A 11 23.02 56.02 51.85
CA ALA A 11 22.32 55.42 50.69
C ALA A 11 23.35 54.55 49.95
N GLY A 12 23.10 53.37 49.39
CA GLY A 12 21.91 52.55 49.24
C GLY A 12 22.39 51.24 48.60
N ALA A 13 21.81 50.11 49.01
CA ALA A 13 22.05 48.82 48.38
C ALA A 13 21.25 48.76 47.06
N GLU A 14 21.93 48.81 45.92
CA GLU A 14 21.34 48.39 44.64
C GLU A 14 21.40 46.87 44.57
N ALA A 15 20.24 46.25 44.81
CA ALA A 15 19.96 44.90 44.36
C ALA A 15 19.61 44.97 42.87
N GLU A 16 20.55 44.61 42.01
CA GLU A 16 20.26 44.36 40.60
C GLU A 16 19.28 43.17 40.50
N ALA A 17 18.03 43.49 40.19
CA ALA A 17 17.03 42.53 39.76
C ALA A 17 17.39 42.03 38.35
N GLY A 18 18.30 41.05 38.28
CA GLY A 18 18.53 40.29 37.05
C GLY A 18 17.22 39.68 36.55
N SER A 19 16.93 39.85 35.26
CA SER A 19 15.73 39.37 34.61
C SER A 19 15.56 37.86 34.84
N VAL A 20 14.32 37.38 34.90
CA VAL A 20 14.01 35.94 34.98
C VAL A 20 14.72 35.17 33.85
N LEU A 21 14.91 35.82 32.69
CA LEU A 21 15.70 35.32 31.57
C LEU A 21 17.18 35.09 31.95
N ASP A 22 17.82 36.01 32.64
CA ASP A 22 19.24 35.89 33.02
C ASP A 22 19.46 34.75 34.03
N ARG A 23 18.47 34.50 34.89
CA ARG A 23 18.49 33.35 35.81
C ARG A 23 18.25 32.01 35.10
N ALA A 24 17.43 31.99 34.04
CA ALA A 24 17.15 30.78 33.27
C ALA A 24 18.34 30.36 32.38
N ILE A 25 19.05 31.33 31.80
CA ILE A 25 20.26 31.10 30.98
C ILE A 25 21.40 30.54 31.85
N ALA A 26 21.55 31.03 33.07
CA ALA A 26 22.56 30.51 34.00
C ALA A 26 22.31 29.04 34.42
N ALA A 27 21.07 28.55 34.30
CA ALA A 27 20.68 27.19 34.68
C ALA A 27 20.87 26.14 33.57
N THR A 28 21.10 26.56 32.32
CA THR A 28 21.26 25.68 31.15
C THR A 28 22.69 25.72 30.63
N THR A 29 23.58 24.92 31.24
CA THR A 29 25.04 24.94 31.00
C THR A 29 25.49 24.30 29.67
N GLN A 30 24.58 23.76 28.85
CA GLN A 30 24.92 23.00 27.64
C GLN A 30 24.48 23.63 26.30
N THR A 31 23.86 24.81 26.31
CA THR A 31 23.37 25.47 25.08
C THR A 31 23.96 26.88 24.96
N PRO A 32 24.38 27.34 23.76
CA PRO A 32 24.86 28.71 23.56
C PRO A 32 23.84 29.74 24.07
N ALA A 33 24.31 30.74 24.83
CA ALA A 33 23.44 31.70 25.54
C ALA A 33 22.50 32.49 24.61
N ASP A 34 22.89 32.70 23.35
CA ASP A 34 22.07 33.42 22.36
C ASP A 34 20.89 32.58 21.86
N THR A 35 21.08 31.29 21.58
CA THR A 35 20.00 30.37 21.19
C THR A 35 19.01 30.16 22.33
N THR A 36 19.50 30.10 23.57
CA THR A 36 18.66 30.01 24.77
C THR A 36 17.80 31.26 24.94
N LYS A 37 18.34 32.46 24.69
CA LYS A 37 17.58 33.72 24.72
C LYS A 37 16.47 33.77 23.67
N GLU A 38 16.76 33.36 22.43
CA GLU A 38 15.75 33.29 21.37
C GLU A 38 14.62 32.31 21.74
N LEU A 39 14.96 31.11 22.19
CA LEU A 39 13.99 30.10 22.61
C LEU A 39 13.11 30.58 23.76
N PHE A 40 13.69 31.26 24.76
CA PHE A 40 12.91 31.83 25.87
C PHE A 40 12.07 33.04 25.45
N SER A 41 12.51 33.86 24.49
CA SER A 41 11.68 34.96 23.97
C SER A 41 10.47 34.44 23.20
N VAL A 42 10.64 33.42 22.37
CA VAL A 42 9.55 32.77 21.64
C VAL A 42 8.57 32.10 22.61
N LEU A 43 9.08 31.43 23.65
CA LEU A 43 8.24 30.85 24.70
C LEU A 43 7.44 31.91 25.47
N ALA A 44 8.07 33.05 25.81
CA ALA A 44 7.41 34.14 26.51
C ALA A 44 6.31 34.79 25.64
N GLU A 45 6.57 35.02 24.35
CA GLU A 45 5.57 35.52 23.41
C GLU A 45 4.38 34.56 23.24
N GLN A 46 4.64 33.25 23.16
CA GLN A 46 3.58 32.25 23.04
C GLN A 46 2.79 32.00 24.33
N ALA A 47 3.41 32.21 25.50
CA ALA A 47 2.70 32.24 26.78
C ALA A 47 1.78 33.48 26.88
N LEU A 48 2.23 34.62 26.36
CA LEU A 48 1.46 35.87 26.30
C LEU A 48 0.31 35.83 25.27
N SER A 49 0.45 35.04 24.19
CA SER A 49 -0.61 34.84 23.18
C SER A 49 -1.78 33.97 23.67
N GLY A 50 -1.69 33.41 24.88
CA GLY A 50 -2.74 32.59 25.49
C GLY A 50 -2.76 31.13 25.03
N THR A 51 -1.75 30.70 24.27
CA THR A 51 -1.64 29.33 23.75
C THR A 51 -1.21 28.32 24.83
N VAL A 52 -0.62 28.79 25.94
CA VAL A 52 -0.11 27.93 27.02
C VAL A 52 -0.62 28.38 28.39
N THR A 53 -1.27 27.48 29.14
CA THR A 53 -1.65 27.74 30.54
C THR A 53 -0.43 27.61 31.44
N TRP A 54 -0.01 28.73 32.06
CA TRP A 54 1.17 28.77 32.91
C TRP A 54 0.98 27.92 34.19
N ASP A 55 1.85 26.91 34.38
CA ASP A 55 1.98 26.15 35.62
C ASP A 55 3.22 26.64 36.40
N LYS A 56 3.21 26.52 37.73
CA LYS A 56 4.39 26.80 38.57
C LYS A 56 5.58 25.92 38.21
N ASN A 57 5.35 24.77 37.57
CA ASN A 57 6.41 23.95 36.98
C ASN A 57 6.65 24.35 35.51
N VAL A 58 7.76 25.07 35.27
CA VAL A 58 8.16 25.52 33.94
C VAL A 58 8.41 24.34 33.00
N SER A 59 8.94 23.22 33.48
CA SER A 59 9.15 22.01 32.67
C SER A 59 7.82 21.47 32.13
N LYS A 60 6.78 21.38 32.98
CA LYS A 60 5.43 20.98 32.52
C LYS A 60 4.83 21.96 31.53
N THR A 61 5.10 23.24 31.69
CA THR A 61 4.62 24.28 30.76
C THR A 61 5.27 24.11 29.38
N ILE A 62 6.57 23.79 29.34
CA ILE A 62 7.30 23.51 28.11
C ILE A 62 6.84 22.19 27.48
N GLU A 63 6.70 21.12 28.25
CA GLU A 63 6.18 19.82 27.79
C GLU A 63 4.78 19.98 27.17
N ASN A 64 3.88 20.71 27.83
CA ASN A 64 2.55 21.00 27.29
C ASN A 64 2.61 21.83 26.00
N ALA A 65 3.54 22.78 25.91
CA ALA A 65 3.72 23.58 24.70
C ALA A 65 4.23 22.72 23.53
N ILE A 66 5.20 21.83 23.78
CA ILE A 66 5.71 20.85 22.80
C ILE A 66 4.56 19.96 22.34
N ALA A 67 3.78 19.38 23.25
CA ALA A 67 2.64 18.53 22.90
C ALA A 67 1.58 19.25 22.03
N GLN A 68 1.35 20.55 22.24
CA GLN A 68 0.46 21.33 21.38
C GLN A 68 1.05 21.56 19.99
N ILE A 69 2.37 21.79 19.89
CA ILE A 69 3.08 21.92 18.61
C ILE A 69 3.02 20.59 17.86
N ASP A 70 3.35 19.48 18.52
CA ASP A 70 3.34 18.13 17.95
C ASP A 70 1.93 17.75 17.45
N LYS A 71 0.89 18.15 18.18
CA LYS A 71 -0.50 17.99 17.73
C LYS A 71 -0.83 18.81 16.49
N GLN A 72 -0.32 20.03 16.36
CA GLN A 72 -0.53 20.86 15.17
C GLN A 72 0.27 20.33 13.97
N MET A 73 1.52 19.93 14.20
CA MET A 73 2.38 19.31 13.20
C MET A 73 1.79 17.99 12.70
N SER A 74 1.31 17.14 13.62
CA SER A 74 0.64 15.88 13.29
C SER A 74 -0.56 16.13 12.37
N LYS A 75 -1.47 17.05 12.75
CA LYS A 75 -2.62 17.40 11.91
C LYS A 75 -2.23 17.88 10.50
N GLN A 76 -1.15 18.65 10.40
CA GLN A 76 -0.70 19.16 9.10
C GLN A 76 -0.04 18.05 8.27
N LEU A 77 0.80 17.22 8.89
CA LEU A 77 1.49 16.12 8.23
C LEU A 77 0.50 15.03 7.80
N SER A 78 -0.46 14.65 8.66
CA SER A 78 -1.53 13.71 8.32
C SER A 78 -2.29 14.17 7.09
N LYS A 79 -2.61 15.47 6.96
CA LYS A 79 -3.27 15.99 5.75
C LYS A 79 -2.43 15.84 4.48
N VAL A 80 -1.11 16.00 4.58
CA VAL A 80 -0.21 15.82 3.44
C VAL A 80 -0.10 14.34 3.09
N MET A 81 0.00 13.47 4.10
CA MET A 81 0.13 12.03 3.91
C MET A 81 -1.17 11.36 3.47
N GLN A 82 -2.32 11.93 3.81
CA GLN A 82 -3.66 11.47 3.42
C GLN A 82 -4.15 12.08 2.12
N ASP A 83 -3.30 12.82 1.40
CA ASP A 83 -3.61 13.25 0.04
C ASP A 83 -3.62 12.04 -0.91
N ASP A 84 -4.64 11.94 -1.76
CA ASP A 84 -4.86 10.76 -2.63
C ASP A 84 -3.65 10.46 -3.54
N GLU A 85 -2.96 11.50 -4.03
CA GLU A 85 -1.79 11.33 -4.89
C GLU A 85 -0.60 10.76 -4.11
N PHE A 86 -0.39 11.27 -2.88
CA PHE A 86 0.67 10.79 -2.00
C PHE A 86 0.39 9.38 -1.51
N GLN A 87 -0.84 9.07 -1.07
CA GLN A 87 -1.20 7.73 -0.61
C GLN A 87 -1.05 6.69 -1.72
N ARG A 88 -1.45 7.02 -2.95
CA ARG A 88 -1.26 6.13 -4.11
C ARG A 88 0.22 5.84 -4.33
N LEU A 89 1.06 6.88 -4.37
CA LEU A 89 2.51 6.72 -4.52
C LEU A 89 3.12 5.91 -3.37
N GLU A 90 2.72 6.20 -2.12
CA GLU A 90 3.17 5.49 -0.94
C GLU A 90 2.77 4.01 -0.98
N GLY A 91 1.53 3.71 -1.36
CA GLY A 91 1.00 2.36 -1.53
C GLY A 91 1.79 1.55 -2.54
N SER A 92 2.02 2.12 -3.73
CA SER A 92 2.83 1.54 -4.81
C SER A 92 4.24 1.18 -4.34
N TRP A 93 4.97 2.14 -3.76
CA TRP A 93 6.35 1.94 -3.32
C TRP A 93 6.45 0.99 -2.13
N ARG A 94 5.47 0.99 -1.22
CA ARG A 94 5.45 0.04 -0.10
C ARG A 94 5.17 -1.39 -0.56
N GLY A 95 4.24 -1.56 -1.51
CA GLY A 95 3.98 -2.85 -2.15
C GLY A 95 5.23 -3.40 -2.84
N LEU A 96 5.89 -2.57 -3.65
CA LEU A 96 7.15 -2.93 -4.29
C LEU A 96 8.26 -3.23 -3.28
N ASN A 97 8.40 -2.42 -2.22
CA ASN A 97 9.38 -2.64 -1.17
C ASN A 97 9.15 -3.98 -0.46
N LYS A 98 7.89 -4.33 -0.18
CA LYS A 98 7.52 -5.65 0.36
C LYS A 98 7.96 -6.77 -0.58
N LEU A 99 7.59 -6.68 -1.86
CA LEU A 99 7.98 -7.65 -2.88
C LEU A 99 9.50 -7.85 -2.94
N VAL A 100 10.27 -6.76 -2.96
CA VAL A 100 11.74 -6.82 -3.05
C VAL A 100 12.37 -7.37 -1.77
N ARG A 101 11.92 -6.93 -0.59
CA ARG A 101 12.53 -7.34 0.69
C ARG A 101 12.19 -8.77 1.10
N GLU A 102 11.01 -9.25 0.74
CA GLU A 102 10.54 -10.59 1.08
C GLU A 102 10.83 -11.63 -0.02
N SER A 103 11.40 -11.21 -1.15
CA SER A 103 11.89 -12.12 -2.20
C SER A 103 13.38 -12.41 -2.02
N GLU A 104 13.76 -13.69 -2.14
CA GLU A 104 15.15 -14.11 -2.15
C GLU A 104 15.78 -13.84 -3.53
N THR A 105 16.15 -12.57 -3.76
CA THR A 105 16.83 -12.16 -5.00
C THR A 105 18.25 -12.74 -5.07
N GLY A 106 18.68 -13.11 -6.28
CA GLY A 106 19.96 -13.78 -6.50
C GLY A 106 20.29 -13.96 -7.97
N GLN A 107 21.09 -14.97 -8.29
CA GLN A 107 21.39 -15.28 -9.70
C GLN A 107 20.18 -15.86 -10.44
N SER A 108 19.34 -16.63 -9.75
CA SER A 108 18.15 -17.28 -10.31
C SER A 108 16.91 -16.38 -10.33
N LEU A 109 16.82 -15.39 -9.45
CA LEU A 109 15.65 -14.53 -9.31
C LEU A 109 16.06 -13.05 -9.34
N LYS A 110 15.56 -12.34 -10.35
CA LYS A 110 15.78 -10.91 -10.57
C LYS A 110 14.45 -10.20 -10.67
N ILE A 111 14.38 -9.00 -10.10
CA ILE A 111 13.25 -8.09 -10.21
C ILE A 111 13.75 -6.88 -11.01
N LYS A 112 13.18 -6.66 -12.20
CA LYS A 112 13.45 -5.47 -13.02
C LYS A 112 12.26 -4.52 -12.87
N LEU A 113 12.53 -3.27 -12.50
CA LEU A 113 11.52 -2.21 -12.38
C LEU A 113 11.56 -1.35 -13.63
N VAL A 114 10.39 -1.06 -14.18
CA VAL A 114 10.22 -0.05 -15.22
C VAL A 114 9.03 0.83 -14.83
N ASP A 115 9.20 2.13 -15.00
CA ASP A 115 8.18 3.13 -14.69
C ASP A 115 7.44 3.52 -15.97
N PHE A 116 6.15 3.23 -15.99
CA PHE A 116 5.22 3.65 -17.04
C PHE A 116 3.90 4.02 -16.40
N THR A 117 3.27 5.06 -16.92
CA THR A 117 1.87 5.34 -16.62
C THR A 117 0.96 4.49 -17.52
N LYS A 118 -0.30 4.35 -17.11
CA LYS A 118 -1.31 3.63 -17.91
C LYS A 118 -1.51 4.28 -19.29
N ASP A 119 -1.51 5.61 -19.32
CA ASP A 119 -1.70 6.40 -20.53
C ASP A 119 -0.51 6.24 -21.49
N GLU A 120 0.73 6.27 -20.98
CA GLU A 120 1.93 6.02 -21.77
C GLU A 120 1.96 4.60 -22.36
N LEU A 121 1.42 3.60 -21.64
CA LEU A 121 1.32 2.25 -22.18
C LEU A 121 0.32 2.18 -23.33
N ILE A 122 -0.85 2.80 -23.18
CA ILE A 122 -1.87 2.84 -24.24
C ILE A 122 -1.32 3.55 -25.48
N GLU A 123 -0.74 4.74 -25.31
CA GLU A 123 -0.16 5.53 -26.41
C GLU A 123 0.92 4.72 -27.16
N GLN A 124 1.80 4.02 -26.44
CA GLN A 124 2.82 3.17 -27.06
C GLN A 124 2.27 2.02 -27.90
N PHE A 125 1.10 1.47 -27.54
CA PHE A 125 0.45 0.42 -28.33
C PHE A 125 -0.35 0.98 -29.49
N GLU A 126 -1.01 2.13 -29.33
CA GLU A 126 -1.82 2.77 -30.37
C GLU A 126 -0.95 3.42 -31.47
N ASP A 127 0.21 3.97 -31.11
CA ASP A 127 1.18 4.53 -32.07
C ASP A 127 1.91 3.44 -32.87
N ALA A 128 1.97 2.23 -32.33
CA ALA A 128 2.62 1.11 -33.00
C ALA A 128 1.72 0.56 -34.13
N PRO A 129 2.28 0.23 -35.32
CA PRO A 129 1.50 -0.37 -36.40
C PRO A 129 0.87 -1.72 -36.05
N ALA A 130 1.42 -2.41 -35.04
CA ALA A 130 0.97 -3.68 -34.50
C ALA A 130 1.63 -3.88 -33.12
N VAL A 131 1.02 -4.73 -32.28
CA VAL A 131 1.49 -5.01 -30.91
C VAL A 131 2.93 -5.54 -30.89
N ASP A 132 3.30 -6.38 -31.85
CA ASP A 132 4.64 -6.96 -32.01
C ASP A 132 5.74 -5.94 -32.39
N ARG A 133 5.34 -4.71 -32.72
CA ARG A 133 6.22 -3.57 -33.01
C ARG A 133 6.17 -2.48 -31.94
N SER A 134 5.45 -2.71 -30.85
CA SER A 134 5.43 -1.77 -29.73
C SER A 134 6.77 -1.76 -28.99
N PRO A 135 7.16 -0.64 -28.35
CA PRO A 135 8.39 -0.57 -27.56
C PRO A 135 8.42 -1.58 -26.41
N LEU A 136 7.28 -1.82 -25.76
CA LEU A 136 7.18 -2.80 -24.68
C LEU A 136 7.42 -4.23 -25.21
N PHE A 137 6.86 -4.58 -26.37
CA PHE A 137 7.08 -5.88 -26.97
C PHE A 137 8.55 -6.08 -27.40
N ASP A 138 9.19 -5.06 -27.96
CA ASP A 138 10.63 -5.11 -28.26
C ASP A 138 11.48 -5.38 -27.00
N ALA A 139 11.15 -4.70 -25.90
CA ALA A 139 11.85 -4.86 -24.63
C ALA A 139 11.65 -6.24 -23.98
N LEU A 140 10.43 -6.77 -23.99
CA LEU A 140 10.09 -8.03 -23.34
C LEU A 140 10.43 -9.25 -24.20
N TYR A 141 10.07 -9.20 -25.48
CA TYR A 141 10.22 -10.32 -26.40
C TYR A 141 11.54 -10.23 -27.17
N GLN A 142 11.76 -9.19 -27.97
CA GLN A 142 12.87 -9.21 -28.95
C GLN A 142 14.25 -9.18 -28.27
N LYS A 143 14.44 -8.29 -27.30
CA LYS A 143 15.73 -8.11 -26.61
C LYS A 143 16.09 -9.26 -25.66
N GLU A 144 15.09 -9.94 -25.11
CA GLU A 144 15.29 -10.97 -24.09
C GLU A 144 14.85 -12.35 -24.63
N PHE A 145 13.56 -12.66 -24.65
CA PHE A 145 13.05 -14.00 -25.01
C PHE A 145 13.42 -14.47 -26.44
N GLY A 146 13.52 -13.54 -27.39
CA GLY A 146 13.83 -13.80 -28.79
C GLY A 146 15.33 -13.79 -29.11
N THR A 147 16.18 -13.34 -28.19
CA THR A 147 17.62 -13.21 -28.40
C THR A 147 18.37 -14.36 -27.72
N ALA A 148 19.31 -14.98 -28.44
CA ALA A 148 20.13 -16.06 -27.88
C ALA A 148 21.01 -15.54 -26.72
N GLY A 149 20.88 -16.16 -25.54
CA GLY A 149 21.56 -15.73 -24.33
C GLY A 149 20.89 -14.56 -23.58
N GLY A 150 19.66 -14.18 -23.98
CA GLY A 150 18.83 -13.23 -23.23
C GLY A 150 18.27 -13.85 -21.94
N GLU A 151 17.68 -13.00 -21.10
CA GLU A 151 17.07 -13.39 -19.81
C GLU A 151 15.55 -13.17 -19.87
N PRO A 152 14.76 -14.18 -20.26
CA PRO A 152 13.32 -14.02 -20.43
C PRO A 152 12.62 -13.73 -19.10
N TYR A 153 11.55 -12.94 -19.19
CA TYR A 153 10.72 -12.58 -18.05
C TYR A 153 9.79 -13.73 -17.66
N GLY A 154 9.73 -14.08 -16.38
CA GLY A 154 8.84 -15.13 -15.87
C GLY A 154 7.40 -14.67 -15.62
N ALA A 155 7.21 -13.41 -15.20
CA ALA A 155 5.91 -12.79 -14.97
C ALA A 155 6.04 -11.26 -15.07
N LEU A 156 4.92 -10.59 -15.34
CA LEU A 156 4.81 -9.14 -15.39
C LEU A 156 3.85 -8.69 -14.29
N ILE A 157 4.34 -7.87 -13.36
CA ILE A 157 3.50 -7.31 -12.27
C ILE A 157 3.20 -5.86 -12.61
N GLY A 158 1.94 -5.56 -12.88
CA GLY A 158 1.45 -4.22 -13.17
C GLY A 158 0.82 -3.59 -11.94
N ASP A 159 1.39 -2.47 -11.49
CA ASP A 159 0.78 -1.67 -10.44
C ASP A 159 -0.34 -0.76 -10.97
N TYR A 160 -1.34 -1.39 -11.59
CA TYR A 160 -2.48 -0.72 -12.17
C TYR A 160 -3.78 -1.33 -11.65
N SER A 161 -4.82 -0.51 -11.62
CA SER A 161 -6.19 -0.96 -11.42
C SER A 161 -6.96 -0.88 -12.74
N PHE A 162 -7.72 -1.92 -13.05
CA PHE A 162 -8.50 -2.04 -14.29
C PHE A 162 -9.99 -2.13 -14.01
N SER A 163 -10.76 -1.35 -14.75
CA SER A 163 -12.23 -1.31 -14.77
C SER A 163 -12.78 -2.02 -16.03
N HIS A 164 -14.10 -1.99 -16.20
CA HIS A 164 -14.77 -2.52 -17.39
C HIS A 164 -14.80 -1.53 -18.57
N LYS A 165 -14.26 -0.31 -18.41
CA LYS A 165 -14.23 0.74 -19.44
C LYS A 165 -13.43 0.29 -20.66
N ASP A 166 -13.79 0.80 -21.84
CA ASP A 166 -13.22 0.35 -23.11
C ASP A 166 -11.69 0.57 -23.20
N GLU A 167 -11.18 1.70 -22.70
CA GLU A 167 -9.74 2.01 -22.67
C GLU A 167 -8.95 0.99 -21.82
N ASP A 168 -9.49 0.65 -20.64
CA ASP A 168 -8.91 -0.35 -19.75
C ASP A 168 -8.89 -1.74 -20.39
N VAL A 169 -10.00 -2.12 -21.01
CA VAL A 169 -10.12 -3.41 -21.71
C VAL A 169 -9.22 -3.46 -22.94
N ALA A 170 -9.04 -2.36 -23.66
CA ALA A 170 -8.10 -2.26 -24.79
C ALA A 170 -6.66 -2.48 -24.30
N LEU A 171 -6.25 -1.83 -23.22
CA LEU A 171 -4.93 -2.06 -22.63
C LEU A 171 -4.76 -3.52 -22.15
N LEU A 172 -5.78 -4.11 -21.53
CA LEU A 172 -5.72 -5.53 -21.13
C LEU A 172 -5.57 -6.47 -22.34
N ARG A 173 -6.16 -6.14 -23.50
CA ARG A 173 -5.95 -6.89 -24.75
C ARG A 173 -4.50 -6.79 -25.21
N TYR A 174 -3.94 -5.59 -25.30
CA TYR A 174 -2.54 -5.40 -25.72
C TYR A 174 -1.54 -6.08 -24.77
N MET A 175 -1.77 -5.97 -23.46
CA MET A 175 -0.97 -6.64 -22.44
C MET A 175 -1.14 -8.15 -22.50
N GLY A 176 -2.36 -8.66 -22.73
CA GLY A 176 -2.64 -10.08 -22.90
C GLY A 176 -1.91 -10.68 -24.10
N GLU A 177 -1.98 -10.01 -25.26
CA GLU A 177 -1.26 -10.42 -26.48
C GLU A 177 0.27 -10.42 -26.25
N THR A 178 0.80 -9.38 -25.62
CA THR A 178 2.24 -9.28 -25.31
C THR A 178 2.68 -10.38 -24.33
N ALA A 179 1.90 -10.59 -23.26
CA ALA A 179 2.13 -11.63 -22.25
C ALA A 179 2.06 -13.04 -22.84
N ALA A 180 1.12 -13.28 -23.75
CA ALA A 180 0.98 -14.56 -24.44
C ALA A 180 2.16 -14.85 -25.34
N ALA A 181 2.64 -13.84 -26.08
CA ALA A 181 3.80 -13.97 -26.96
C ALA A 181 5.11 -14.19 -26.19
N SER A 182 5.33 -13.47 -25.08
CA SER A 182 6.52 -13.62 -24.23
C SER A 182 6.44 -14.78 -23.26
N HIS A 183 5.31 -15.49 -23.19
CA HIS A 183 4.99 -16.47 -22.17
C HIS A 183 5.22 -15.94 -20.73
N ALA A 184 4.88 -14.68 -20.48
CA ALA A 184 5.05 -14.05 -19.16
C ALA A 184 3.71 -13.47 -18.72
N PRO A 185 2.94 -14.17 -17.86
CA PRO A 185 1.61 -13.70 -17.50
C PRO A 185 1.65 -12.36 -16.79
N PHE A 186 0.66 -11.54 -17.10
CA PHE A 186 0.45 -10.21 -16.55
C PHE A 186 -0.51 -10.25 -15.37
N VAL A 187 -0.06 -9.77 -14.22
CA VAL A 187 -0.82 -9.69 -12.97
C VAL A 187 -1.01 -8.23 -12.62
N ALA A 188 -2.25 -7.80 -12.43
CA ALA A 188 -2.60 -6.46 -11.98
C ALA A 188 -3.81 -6.50 -11.04
N ALA A 189 -4.36 -5.36 -10.64
CA ALA A 189 -5.57 -5.31 -9.81
C ALA A 189 -6.84 -5.00 -10.60
N ALA A 190 -7.97 -5.51 -10.12
CA ALA A 190 -9.27 -4.98 -10.50
C ALA A 190 -9.55 -3.68 -9.72
N ASN A 191 -10.22 -2.72 -10.36
CA ASN A 191 -10.75 -1.51 -9.73
C ASN A 191 -12.17 -1.77 -9.19
N PRO A 192 -12.63 -1.14 -8.08
CA PRO A 192 -14.02 -1.20 -7.65
C PRO A 192 -15.05 -0.89 -8.75
N GLU A 193 -14.71 0.02 -9.67
CA GLU A 193 -15.54 0.37 -10.83
C GLU A 193 -15.81 -0.83 -11.76
N MET A 194 -14.98 -1.89 -11.73
CA MET A 194 -15.25 -3.16 -12.42
C MET A 194 -16.58 -3.80 -11.99
N PHE A 195 -17.09 -3.45 -10.80
CA PHE A 195 -18.34 -3.96 -10.25
C PHE A 195 -19.41 -2.86 -10.13
N GLU A 196 -19.22 -1.71 -10.79
CA GLU A 196 -20.05 -0.50 -10.63
C GLU A 196 -20.09 0.04 -9.18
N PHE A 197 -19.02 -0.22 -8.42
CA PHE A 197 -18.86 0.27 -7.05
C PHE A 197 -17.87 1.43 -6.98
N ASN A 198 -18.04 2.30 -5.98
CA ASN A 198 -17.08 3.34 -5.66
C ASN A 198 -15.96 2.84 -4.72
N SER A 199 -16.21 1.74 -3.99
CA SER A 199 -15.29 1.14 -3.02
C SER A 199 -15.57 -0.36 -2.90
N PHE A 200 -14.55 -1.15 -2.54
CA PHE A 200 -14.74 -2.57 -2.30
C PHE A 200 -15.54 -2.87 -1.02
N GLU A 201 -15.71 -1.90 -0.12
CA GLU A 201 -16.57 -2.04 1.06
C GLU A 201 -18.03 -2.39 0.69
N THR A 202 -18.49 -2.00 -0.50
CA THR A 202 -19.85 -2.32 -0.98
C THR A 202 -20.09 -3.84 -1.12
N PHE A 203 -19.04 -4.67 -1.15
CA PHE A 203 -19.18 -6.13 -1.11
C PHE A 203 -19.86 -6.65 0.16
N ASP A 204 -19.80 -5.91 1.28
CA ASP A 204 -20.45 -6.29 2.54
C ASP A 204 -21.98 -6.29 2.46
N GLU A 205 -22.56 -5.64 1.43
CA GLU A 205 -24.01 -5.66 1.20
C GLU A 205 -24.55 -7.04 0.79
N GLY A 206 -23.68 -7.97 0.39
CA GLY A 206 -24.06 -9.35 0.10
C GLY A 206 -24.86 -9.55 -1.20
N LYS A 207 -25.02 -8.52 -2.03
CA LYS A 207 -25.72 -8.64 -3.32
C LYS A 207 -24.89 -9.46 -4.32
N PRO A 208 -25.48 -10.40 -5.08
CA PRO A 208 -24.76 -11.10 -6.15
C PRO A 208 -24.23 -10.11 -7.18
N VAL A 209 -22.98 -10.30 -7.63
CA VAL A 209 -22.31 -9.45 -8.63
C VAL A 209 -22.33 -10.05 -10.02
N ALA A 210 -22.45 -11.38 -10.13
CA ALA A 210 -22.39 -12.07 -11.41
C ALA A 210 -23.43 -11.59 -12.42
N ALA A 211 -24.66 -11.29 -11.98
CA ALA A 211 -25.73 -10.83 -12.85
C ALA A 211 -25.47 -9.44 -13.46
N GLY A 212 -24.62 -8.62 -12.84
CA GLY A 212 -24.25 -7.30 -13.38
C GLY A 212 -23.44 -7.40 -14.67
N PHE A 213 -22.61 -8.44 -14.81
CA PHE A 213 -21.73 -8.66 -15.96
C PHE A 213 -22.47 -9.04 -17.26
N ASP A 214 -23.77 -9.34 -17.19
CA ASP A 214 -24.62 -9.57 -18.37
C ASP A 214 -25.09 -8.25 -19.02
N SER A 215 -24.84 -7.10 -18.38
CA SER A 215 -25.16 -5.78 -18.93
C SER A 215 -24.35 -5.49 -20.20
N PRO A 216 -24.93 -4.79 -21.21
CA PRO A 216 -24.21 -4.36 -22.40
C PRO A 216 -22.95 -3.51 -22.11
N ALA A 217 -22.87 -2.87 -20.94
CA ALA A 217 -21.69 -2.13 -20.51
C ALA A 217 -20.42 -3.01 -20.43
N TYR A 218 -20.59 -4.31 -20.18
CA TYR A 218 -19.49 -5.28 -20.09
C TYR A 218 -19.19 -5.99 -21.42
N ALA A 219 -19.78 -5.56 -22.55
CA ALA A 219 -19.60 -6.24 -23.83
C ALA A 219 -18.12 -6.37 -24.22
N SER A 220 -17.34 -5.30 -24.07
CA SER A 220 -15.89 -5.29 -24.34
C SER A 220 -15.12 -6.23 -23.41
N TRP A 221 -15.43 -6.18 -22.11
CA TRP A 221 -14.85 -7.04 -21.08
C TRP A 221 -15.15 -8.53 -21.33
N ASN A 222 -16.42 -8.87 -21.57
CA ASN A 222 -16.82 -10.24 -21.86
C ASN A 222 -16.17 -10.77 -23.13
N ALA A 223 -16.08 -9.95 -24.19
CA ALA A 223 -15.36 -10.31 -25.40
C ALA A 223 -13.86 -10.53 -25.15
N PHE A 224 -13.24 -9.74 -24.28
CA PHE A 224 -11.85 -9.98 -23.85
C PHE A 224 -11.72 -11.30 -23.10
N ARG A 225 -12.61 -11.61 -22.15
CA ARG A 225 -12.59 -12.89 -21.42
C ARG A 225 -12.77 -14.12 -22.30
N GLU A 226 -13.46 -13.99 -23.43
CA GLU A 226 -13.62 -15.07 -24.42
C GLU A 226 -12.39 -15.25 -25.33
N SER A 227 -11.47 -14.28 -25.33
CA SER A 227 -10.22 -14.36 -26.06
C SER A 227 -9.31 -15.45 -25.51
N ASP A 228 -8.41 -15.94 -26.36
CA ASP A 228 -7.43 -16.94 -25.96
C ASP A 228 -6.29 -16.30 -25.15
N ASP A 229 -5.99 -15.02 -25.33
CA ASP A 229 -4.88 -14.31 -24.67
C ASP A 229 -5.21 -13.88 -23.23
N ALA A 230 -6.49 -13.74 -22.89
CA ALA A 230 -6.96 -13.47 -21.52
C ALA A 230 -6.48 -14.50 -20.48
N ARG A 231 -6.04 -15.69 -20.92
CA ARG A 231 -5.45 -16.71 -20.03
C ARG A 231 -4.12 -16.29 -19.42
N TYR A 232 -3.45 -15.31 -20.02
CA TYR A 232 -2.20 -14.75 -19.50
C TYR A 232 -2.42 -13.54 -18.59
N VAL A 233 -3.67 -13.13 -18.37
CA VAL A 233 -4.00 -11.97 -17.53
C VAL A 233 -4.71 -12.40 -16.26
N VAL A 234 -4.23 -11.90 -15.12
CA VAL A 234 -4.78 -12.15 -13.79
C VAL A 234 -5.09 -10.81 -13.13
N LEU A 235 -6.31 -10.65 -12.62
CA LEU A 235 -6.71 -9.46 -11.88
C LEU A 235 -6.98 -9.82 -10.41
N THR A 236 -6.13 -9.32 -9.51
CA THR A 236 -6.26 -9.49 -8.07
C THR A 236 -7.18 -8.46 -7.44
N LEU A 237 -7.83 -8.83 -6.34
CA LEU A 237 -8.62 -7.92 -5.50
C LEU A 237 -8.79 -8.53 -4.11
N PRO A 238 -9.20 -7.75 -3.10
CA PRO A 238 -9.08 -6.29 -2.97
C PRO A 238 -7.63 -5.86 -2.70
N GLN A 239 -7.41 -4.59 -2.36
CA GLN A 239 -6.09 -4.09 -1.94
C GLN A 239 -5.74 -4.58 -0.52
N THR A 240 -4.44 -4.59 -0.20
CA THR A 240 -3.91 -5.02 1.10
C THR A 240 -3.33 -3.83 1.87
N LEU A 241 -3.40 -3.87 3.19
CA LEU A 241 -2.89 -2.81 4.04
C LEU A 241 -1.36 -2.74 3.91
N ALA A 242 -0.84 -1.60 3.46
CA ALA A 242 0.58 -1.44 3.14
C ALA A 242 1.45 -1.26 4.39
N ARG A 243 0.90 -0.60 5.44
CA ARG A 243 1.57 -0.36 6.72
C ARG A 243 0.57 -0.12 7.85
N LEU A 244 1.06 -0.18 9.08
CA LEU A 244 0.32 0.37 10.22
C LEU A 244 0.38 1.91 10.20
N PRO A 245 -0.65 2.60 10.71
CA PRO A 245 -0.60 4.04 10.96
C PRO A 245 0.53 4.44 11.92
N TYR A 246 1.05 5.64 11.77
CA TYR A 246 1.99 6.22 12.73
C TYR A 246 1.26 6.65 14.01
N GLY A 247 1.91 6.42 15.15
CA GLY A 247 1.41 6.72 16.49
C GLY A 247 2.21 6.01 17.57
N GLU A 248 2.05 6.41 18.84
CA GLU A 248 2.77 5.85 19.99
C GLU A 248 2.60 4.32 20.08
N LYS A 249 1.39 3.84 19.78
CA LYS A 249 1.04 2.40 19.78
C LYS A 249 1.11 1.74 18.39
N GLY A 250 1.49 2.50 17.37
CA GLY A 250 1.64 2.04 15.98
C GLY A 250 3.11 2.08 15.57
N LEU A 251 3.39 2.74 14.45
CA LEU A 251 4.76 3.07 14.05
C LEU A 251 5.17 4.39 14.72
N SER A 252 6.16 4.36 15.60
CA SER A 252 6.69 5.56 16.26
C SER A 252 7.67 6.32 15.36
N THR A 253 7.76 7.64 15.56
CA THR A 253 8.74 8.52 14.91
C THR A 253 9.75 9.07 15.92
N ASP A 254 11.02 9.18 15.52
CA ASP A 254 12.08 9.67 16.42
C ASP A 254 12.10 11.21 16.56
N ALA A 255 11.49 11.94 15.61
CA ALA A 255 11.63 13.38 15.50
C ALA A 255 10.67 14.18 16.39
N PHE A 256 9.42 13.73 16.48
CA PHE A 256 8.36 14.31 17.30
C PHE A 256 7.26 13.27 17.56
N GLU A 257 6.34 13.53 18.48
CA GLU A 257 5.20 12.66 18.74
C GLU A 257 4.16 12.79 17.62
N PHE A 258 4.32 11.96 16.58
CA PHE A 258 3.42 11.96 15.42
C PHE A 258 2.26 10.99 15.60
N GLU A 259 1.04 11.53 15.67
CA GLU A 259 -0.21 10.76 15.63
C GLU A 259 -0.91 10.98 14.30
N GLU A 260 -0.90 9.97 13.43
CA GLU A 260 -1.46 10.10 12.09
C GLU A 260 -2.99 10.11 12.09
N LEU A 261 -3.59 9.25 12.92
CA LEU A 261 -5.02 9.05 13.03
C LEU A 261 -5.56 9.54 14.37
N ASN A 262 -6.89 9.64 14.45
CA ASN A 262 -7.53 9.80 15.76
C ASN A 262 -7.32 8.54 16.61
N THR A 263 -7.17 8.72 17.91
CA THR A 263 -6.98 7.62 18.84
C THR A 263 -8.28 7.21 19.53
N ASP A 264 -8.38 5.94 19.91
CA ASP A 264 -9.45 5.46 20.79
C ASP A 264 -9.24 5.92 22.26
N ALA A 265 -10.11 5.46 23.16
CA ALA A 265 -10.06 5.78 24.59
C ALA A 265 -8.77 5.31 25.30
N GLU A 266 -8.00 4.41 24.69
CA GLU A 266 -6.73 3.90 25.21
C GLU A 266 -5.52 4.39 24.41
N GLY A 267 -5.70 5.29 23.45
CA GLY A 267 -4.59 5.80 22.64
C GLY A 267 -4.21 4.91 21.45
N ASN A 268 -5.01 3.91 21.05
CA ASN A 268 -4.73 3.14 19.84
C ASN A 268 -5.23 3.90 18.59
N PRO A 269 -4.49 3.89 17.47
CA PRO A 269 -4.92 4.53 16.24
C PRO A 269 -6.21 3.87 15.73
N LYS A 270 -7.26 4.68 15.55
CA LYS A 270 -8.58 4.24 15.09
C LYS A 270 -8.94 5.01 13.81
N PRO A 271 -8.95 4.35 12.64
CA PRO A 271 -9.39 4.99 11.40
C PRO A 271 -10.88 5.29 11.47
N ALA A 272 -11.29 6.44 10.92
CA ALA A 272 -12.70 6.75 10.72
C ALA A 272 -13.27 5.99 9.52
N ASN A 273 -12.49 5.93 8.43
CA ASN A 273 -12.81 5.28 7.16
C ASN A 273 -11.56 4.59 6.59
N ASN A 274 -11.74 3.64 5.66
CA ASN A 274 -10.60 3.01 4.97
C ASN A 274 -9.76 3.99 4.14
N SER A 275 -10.29 5.15 3.75
CA SER A 275 -9.55 6.19 3.03
C SER A 275 -8.40 6.80 3.83
N GLU A 276 -8.43 6.70 5.16
CA GLU A 276 -7.31 7.17 6.01
C GLU A 276 -6.15 6.17 6.07
N LEU A 277 -6.35 4.95 5.55
CA LEU A 277 -5.36 3.88 5.53
C LEU A 277 -4.63 3.84 4.19
N VAL A 278 -3.36 3.42 4.23
CA VAL A 278 -2.55 3.27 3.03
C VAL A 278 -2.68 1.86 2.51
N TRP A 279 -3.26 1.73 1.32
CA TRP A 279 -3.48 0.47 0.65
C TRP A 279 -2.43 0.22 -0.44
N SER A 280 -2.05 -1.03 -0.60
CA SER A 280 -1.12 -1.53 -1.61
C SER A 280 -1.85 -2.48 -2.55
N ASN A 281 -1.42 -2.48 -3.80
CA ASN A 281 -1.93 -3.38 -4.81
C ASN A 281 -1.61 -4.85 -4.46
N ALA A 282 -2.64 -5.70 -4.42
CA ALA A 282 -2.50 -7.13 -4.15
C ALA A 282 -1.74 -7.90 -5.24
N ALA A 283 -1.51 -7.31 -6.42
CA ALA A 283 -0.66 -7.86 -7.45
C ALA A 283 0.78 -8.06 -6.94
N PHE A 284 1.28 -7.17 -6.05
CA PHE A 284 2.58 -7.34 -5.42
C PHE A 284 2.60 -8.55 -4.47
N ASP A 285 1.53 -8.76 -3.69
CA ASP A 285 1.41 -9.93 -2.82
C ASP A 285 1.35 -11.24 -3.61
N PHE A 286 0.65 -11.25 -4.74
CA PHE A 286 0.62 -12.41 -5.62
C PHE A 286 1.98 -12.64 -6.30
N GLY A 287 2.63 -11.57 -6.76
CA GLY A 287 4.02 -11.62 -7.26
C GLY A 287 4.98 -12.18 -6.23
N LEU A 288 4.84 -11.80 -4.96
CA LEU A 288 5.64 -12.35 -3.85
C LEU A 288 5.40 -13.85 -3.66
N LYS A 289 4.15 -14.33 -3.82
CA LYS A 289 3.90 -15.77 -3.80
C LYS A 289 4.59 -16.49 -4.97
N MET A 290 4.63 -15.88 -6.15
CA MET A 290 5.37 -16.45 -7.29
C MET A 290 6.87 -16.55 -7.01
N THR A 291 7.49 -15.49 -6.49
CA THR A 291 8.93 -15.49 -6.19
C THR A 291 9.27 -16.53 -5.12
N GLN A 292 8.47 -16.63 -4.06
CA GLN A 292 8.65 -17.63 -3.02
C GLN A 292 8.44 -19.06 -3.51
N ALA A 293 7.47 -19.29 -4.39
CA ALA A 293 7.27 -20.61 -5.01
C ALA A 293 8.47 -21.00 -5.89
N HIS A 294 9.00 -20.05 -6.67
CA HIS A 294 10.22 -20.27 -7.46
C HIS A 294 11.42 -20.60 -6.57
N THR A 295 11.64 -19.85 -5.49
CA THR A 295 12.75 -20.14 -4.56
C THR A 295 12.61 -21.50 -3.88
N ALA A 296 11.40 -21.87 -3.45
CA ALA A 296 11.17 -23.11 -2.73
C ALA A 296 11.22 -24.37 -3.62
N PHE A 297 10.70 -24.29 -4.84
CA PHE A 297 10.48 -25.47 -5.69
C PHE A 297 11.17 -25.40 -7.05
N GLY A 298 11.70 -24.25 -7.44
CA GLY A 298 12.19 -23.96 -8.79
C GLY A 298 11.10 -23.65 -9.81
N TRP A 299 9.82 -23.66 -9.40
CA TRP A 299 8.66 -23.45 -10.27
C TRP A 299 7.60 -22.56 -9.59
N CYS A 300 6.98 -21.67 -10.36
CA CYS A 300 5.94 -20.76 -9.86
C CYS A 300 4.53 -21.38 -9.78
N THR A 301 4.43 -22.67 -9.42
CA THR A 301 3.14 -23.40 -9.44
C THR A 301 2.43 -23.45 -8.09
N ALA A 302 3.17 -23.32 -6.99
CA ALA A 302 2.66 -23.35 -5.62
C ALA A 302 2.25 -21.94 -5.14
N VAL A 303 1.21 -21.38 -5.76
CA VAL A 303 0.77 -19.98 -5.51
C VAL A 303 -0.70 -19.87 -5.07
N ARG A 304 -1.31 -20.99 -4.66
CA ARG A 304 -2.74 -21.05 -4.30
C ARG A 304 -3.02 -21.93 -3.10
N GLY A 305 -4.11 -21.65 -2.40
CA GLY A 305 -4.58 -22.41 -1.25
C GLY A 305 -3.78 -22.13 0.02
N LEU A 306 -4.38 -22.45 1.17
CA LEU A 306 -3.85 -22.14 2.49
C LEU A 306 -2.47 -22.78 2.73
N ASP A 307 -2.33 -24.07 2.43
CA ASP A 307 -1.11 -24.85 2.69
C ASP A 307 -0.22 -25.05 1.46
N ASN A 308 -0.64 -24.54 0.30
CA ASN A 308 0.02 -24.78 -0.99
C ASN A 308 0.59 -23.49 -1.62
N GLY A 309 1.05 -22.58 -0.75
CA GLY A 309 1.79 -21.38 -1.11
C GLY A 309 0.95 -20.16 -1.48
N GLY A 310 -0.39 -20.24 -1.39
CA GLY A 310 -1.28 -19.08 -1.60
C GLY A 310 -1.43 -18.16 -0.38
N LYS A 311 -0.79 -18.49 0.75
CA LYS A 311 -0.90 -17.74 2.01
C LYS A 311 0.04 -16.53 2.01
N VAL A 312 -0.55 -15.35 2.10
CA VAL A 312 0.14 -14.07 2.29
C VAL A 312 0.24 -13.80 3.79
N GLU A 313 1.42 -14.00 4.35
CA GLU A 313 1.68 -13.84 5.78
C GLU A 313 2.12 -12.42 6.14
N ASN A 314 2.16 -12.13 7.44
CA ASN A 314 2.66 -10.88 8.00
C ASN A 314 1.98 -9.62 7.46
N LEU A 315 0.67 -9.70 7.19
CA LEU A 315 -0.10 -8.50 6.90
C LEU A 315 -0.17 -7.61 8.16
N PRO A 316 -0.14 -6.27 8.00
CA PRO A 316 -0.23 -5.36 9.14
C PRO A 316 -1.50 -5.60 9.96
N ASN A 317 -1.34 -5.82 11.27
CA ASN A 317 -2.45 -6.10 12.18
C ASN A 317 -2.79 -4.87 13.02
N LEU A 318 -3.72 -4.05 12.52
CA LEU A 318 -4.21 -2.87 13.23
C LEU A 318 -5.36 -3.27 14.17
N THR A 319 -5.21 -2.99 15.46
CA THR A 319 -6.24 -3.25 16.48
C THR A 319 -6.57 -1.98 17.25
N PHE A 320 -7.86 -1.74 17.48
CA PHE A 320 -8.36 -0.61 18.25
C PHE A 320 -9.57 -1.03 19.09
N LYS A 321 -9.91 -0.23 20.11
CA LYS A 321 -11.12 -0.44 20.91
C LYS A 321 -12.32 0.25 20.27
N SER A 322 -13.41 -0.49 20.18
CA SER A 322 -14.72 0.05 19.85
C SER A 322 -15.25 0.93 20.98
N GLU A 323 -16.32 1.68 20.72
CA GLU A 323 -17.00 2.48 21.75
C GLU A 323 -17.59 1.62 22.88
N ALA A 324 -17.88 0.34 22.60
CA ALA A 324 -18.33 -0.64 23.58
C ALA A 324 -17.20 -1.22 24.45
N GLY A 325 -15.93 -0.89 24.16
CA GLY A 325 -14.75 -1.35 24.89
C GLY A 325 -14.16 -2.67 24.38
N ASP A 326 -14.78 -3.30 23.38
CA ASP A 326 -14.27 -4.52 22.74
C ASP A 326 -13.08 -4.21 21.83
N ILE A 327 -12.08 -5.09 21.85
CA ILE A 327 -10.94 -5.03 20.92
C ILE A 327 -11.41 -5.52 19.55
N GLN A 328 -11.24 -4.67 18.54
CA GLN A 328 -11.54 -4.96 17.15
C GLN A 328 -10.26 -4.90 16.32
N GLN A 329 -10.12 -5.86 15.40
CA GLN A 329 -9.08 -5.86 14.39
C GLN A 329 -9.64 -5.23 13.12
N GLN A 330 -8.94 -4.23 12.58
CA GLN A 330 -9.18 -3.76 11.23
C GLN A 330 -8.80 -4.86 10.23
N CYS A 331 -9.65 -5.10 9.24
CA CYS A 331 -9.33 -6.06 8.19
C CYS A 331 -8.05 -5.60 7.46
N PRO A 332 -7.00 -6.44 7.37
CA PRO A 332 -5.77 -6.10 6.67
C PRO A 332 -5.93 -6.14 5.13
N ILE A 333 -7.11 -6.48 4.66
CA ILE A 333 -7.57 -6.40 3.27
C ILE A 333 -8.74 -5.43 3.27
N GLU A 334 -8.91 -4.66 2.21
CA GLU A 334 -9.91 -3.57 2.14
C GLU A 334 -11.34 -4.02 2.53
N VAL A 335 -11.72 -5.23 2.16
CA VAL A 335 -12.97 -5.87 2.57
C VAL A 335 -12.74 -7.35 2.85
N ASN A 336 -13.49 -7.91 3.80
CA ASN A 336 -13.44 -9.34 4.08
C ASN A 336 -14.43 -10.10 3.17
N LEU A 337 -13.91 -11.01 2.35
CA LEU A 337 -14.74 -11.80 1.43
C LEU A 337 -15.16 -13.13 2.08
N THR A 338 -16.42 -13.50 1.94
CA THR A 338 -16.90 -14.85 2.33
C THR A 338 -16.48 -15.90 1.30
N ASP A 339 -16.49 -17.18 1.68
CA ASP A 339 -16.19 -18.29 0.75
C ASP A 339 -17.11 -18.30 -0.47
N GLU A 340 -18.39 -17.96 -0.30
CA GLU A 340 -19.36 -17.85 -1.39
C GLU A 340 -18.98 -16.71 -2.36
N ARG A 341 -18.56 -15.57 -1.81
CA ARG A 341 -18.12 -14.41 -2.59
C ARG A 341 -16.81 -14.67 -3.33
N GLU A 342 -15.85 -15.32 -2.66
CA GLU A 342 -14.60 -15.77 -3.27
C GLU A 342 -14.88 -16.63 -4.50
N LYS A 343 -15.78 -17.62 -4.34
CA LYS A 343 -16.15 -18.51 -5.43
C LYS A 343 -16.81 -17.76 -6.59
N GLU A 344 -17.75 -16.86 -6.30
CA GLU A 344 -18.43 -16.05 -7.32
C GLU A 344 -17.43 -15.20 -8.12
N LEU A 345 -16.50 -14.53 -7.44
CA LEU A 345 -15.45 -13.72 -8.08
C LEU A 345 -14.46 -14.57 -8.89
N SER A 346 -14.08 -15.73 -8.36
CA SER A 346 -13.25 -16.72 -9.06
C SER A 346 -13.93 -17.24 -10.33
N ASP A 347 -15.23 -17.51 -10.29
CA ASP A 347 -16.00 -17.95 -11.48
C ASP A 347 -16.13 -16.81 -12.53
N LEU A 348 -16.03 -15.55 -12.10
CA LEU A 348 -15.96 -14.36 -12.95
C LEU A 348 -14.55 -14.05 -13.48
N GLY A 349 -13.53 -14.87 -13.16
CA GLY A 349 -12.17 -14.72 -13.67
C GLY A 349 -11.31 -13.73 -12.89
N PHE A 350 -11.68 -13.42 -11.66
CA PHE A 350 -10.85 -12.63 -10.76
C PHE A 350 -10.07 -13.53 -9.78
N LEU A 351 -9.02 -12.98 -9.18
CA LEU A 351 -8.22 -13.65 -8.16
C LEU A 351 -8.37 -12.94 -6.80
N PRO A 352 -9.42 -13.30 -6.03
CA PRO A 352 -9.65 -12.71 -4.72
C PRO A 352 -8.63 -13.16 -3.66
N LEU A 353 -8.18 -12.23 -2.82
CA LEU A 353 -7.46 -12.49 -1.58
C LEU A 353 -8.46 -12.46 -0.41
N VAL A 354 -8.54 -13.56 0.33
CA VAL A 354 -9.46 -13.70 1.47
C VAL A 354 -8.72 -13.58 2.79
N HIS A 355 -9.23 -12.77 3.71
CA HIS A 355 -8.66 -12.63 5.06
C HIS A 355 -9.19 -13.71 5.99
N TYR A 356 -8.30 -14.33 6.78
CA TYR A 356 -8.73 -15.21 7.85
C TYR A 356 -8.99 -14.41 9.12
N LYS A 357 -10.24 -14.38 9.56
CA LYS A 357 -10.69 -13.60 10.73
C LYS A 357 -9.80 -13.83 11.96
N ASN A 358 -9.45 -12.75 12.65
CA ASN A 358 -8.58 -12.74 13.85
C ASN A 358 -7.14 -13.22 13.60
N THR A 359 -6.66 -13.17 12.35
CA THR A 359 -5.29 -13.51 11.99
C THR A 359 -4.62 -12.38 11.22
N ASN A 360 -3.30 -12.47 11.02
CA ASN A 360 -2.51 -11.51 10.25
C ASN A 360 -2.12 -12.05 8.86
N TYR A 361 -2.95 -12.92 8.26
CA TYR A 361 -2.70 -13.48 6.93
C TYR A 361 -3.95 -13.47 6.05
N GLY A 362 -3.70 -13.40 4.75
CA GLY A 362 -4.70 -13.60 3.70
C GLY A 362 -4.34 -14.81 2.83
N VAL A 363 -5.29 -15.30 2.04
CA VAL A 363 -5.06 -16.47 1.17
C VAL A 363 -5.69 -16.26 -0.19
N PHE A 364 -4.90 -16.48 -1.24
CA PHE A 364 -5.40 -16.70 -2.59
C PHE A 364 -5.89 -18.15 -2.70
N ILE A 365 -7.19 -18.38 -2.53
CA ILE A 365 -7.77 -19.73 -2.53
C ILE A 365 -7.83 -20.30 -3.96
N GLY A 366 -8.32 -19.47 -4.87
CA GLY A 366 -8.37 -19.72 -6.31
C GLY A 366 -7.03 -19.55 -7.01
N SER A 367 -7.07 -19.64 -8.33
CA SER A 367 -5.91 -19.43 -9.21
C SER A 367 -6.38 -19.11 -10.63
N GLN A 368 -7.49 -18.39 -10.74
CA GLN A 368 -8.17 -18.15 -12.01
C GLN A 368 -7.51 -16.98 -12.74
N THR A 369 -7.49 -17.10 -14.05
CA THR A 369 -7.16 -16.01 -14.97
C THR A 369 -8.46 -15.33 -15.40
N THR A 370 -8.35 -14.20 -16.08
CA THR A 370 -9.54 -13.49 -16.58
C THR A 370 -10.30 -14.28 -17.65
N GLN A 371 -9.66 -15.25 -18.30
CA GLN A 371 -10.28 -16.09 -19.33
C GLN A 371 -11.53 -16.81 -18.81
N LYS A 372 -12.61 -16.75 -19.58
CA LYS A 372 -13.79 -17.59 -19.42
C LYS A 372 -13.55 -18.93 -20.15
N PRO A 373 -13.42 -20.06 -19.44
CA PRO A 373 -13.19 -21.34 -20.09
C PRO A 373 -14.33 -21.71 -21.05
N LYS A 374 -13.97 -22.11 -22.28
CA LYS A 374 -14.93 -22.59 -23.28
C LYS A 374 -15.55 -23.91 -22.82
N THR A 375 -16.86 -24.05 -22.99
CA THR A 375 -17.57 -25.30 -22.76
C THR A 375 -17.68 -26.09 -24.06
N TYR A 376 -17.38 -27.38 -23.98
CA TYR A 376 -17.40 -28.29 -25.11
C TYR A 376 -18.42 -29.40 -24.86
N THR A 377 -18.83 -30.09 -25.93
CA THR A 377 -19.69 -31.28 -25.81
C THR A 377 -18.98 -32.44 -25.12
N ASP A 378 -17.65 -32.52 -25.31
CA ASP A 378 -16.80 -33.49 -24.64
C ASP A 378 -16.43 -32.99 -23.23
N PRO A 379 -16.74 -33.75 -22.17
CA PRO A 379 -16.34 -33.41 -20.80
C PRO A 379 -14.84 -33.27 -20.62
N ASP A 380 -14.02 -34.08 -21.32
CA ASP A 380 -12.57 -34.03 -21.20
C ASP A 380 -12.00 -32.73 -21.80
N ALA A 381 -12.52 -32.33 -22.97
CA ALA A 381 -12.17 -31.04 -23.58
C ALA A 381 -12.58 -29.85 -22.69
N THR A 382 -13.75 -29.92 -22.05
CA THR A 382 -14.20 -28.89 -21.09
C THR A 382 -13.29 -28.80 -19.86
N SER A 383 -12.88 -29.96 -19.32
CA SER A 383 -11.93 -30.03 -18.21
C SER A 383 -10.57 -29.43 -18.59
N ASN A 384 -10.06 -29.75 -19.77
CA ASN A 384 -8.80 -29.22 -20.28
C ASN A 384 -8.84 -27.69 -20.50
N ALA A 385 -9.96 -27.17 -20.99
CA ALA A 385 -10.16 -25.72 -21.12
C ALA A 385 -10.17 -25.03 -19.74
N ALA A 386 -10.84 -25.62 -18.74
CA ALA A 386 -10.86 -25.10 -17.38
C ALA A 386 -9.46 -25.13 -16.71
N ILE A 387 -8.64 -26.14 -17.00
CA ILE A 387 -7.25 -26.21 -16.53
C ILE A 387 -6.40 -25.12 -17.20
N SER A 388 -6.63 -24.85 -18.49
CA SER A 388 -5.87 -23.85 -19.26
C SER A 388 -6.14 -22.41 -18.82
N ALA A 389 -7.28 -22.15 -18.17
CA ALA A 389 -7.62 -20.84 -17.61
C ALA A 389 -7.09 -20.60 -16.19
N ARG A 390 -6.20 -21.48 -15.68
CA ARG A 390 -5.63 -21.37 -14.33
C ARG A 390 -4.14 -21.02 -14.40
N ILE A 391 -3.76 -20.00 -13.65
CA ILE A 391 -2.41 -19.44 -13.68
C ILE A 391 -1.27 -20.44 -13.36
N PRO A 392 -1.39 -21.41 -12.43
CA PRO A 392 -0.30 -22.33 -12.13
C PRO A 392 0.09 -23.21 -13.32
N TYR A 393 -0.87 -23.52 -14.20
CA TYR A 393 -0.60 -24.31 -15.41
C TYR A 393 0.05 -23.46 -16.50
N ILE A 394 -0.39 -22.21 -16.64
CA ILE A 394 0.23 -21.23 -17.54
C ILE A 394 1.68 -20.97 -17.15
N MET A 395 1.96 -20.74 -15.86
CA MET A 395 3.32 -20.57 -15.35
C MET A 395 4.21 -21.78 -15.66
N ARG A 396 3.67 -22.99 -15.48
CA ARG A 396 4.43 -24.21 -15.79
C ARG A 396 4.78 -24.32 -17.27
N VAL A 397 3.84 -23.97 -18.16
CA VAL A 397 4.08 -23.98 -19.60
C VAL A 397 5.09 -22.89 -19.98
N ALA A 398 4.97 -21.70 -19.40
CA ALA A 398 5.91 -20.59 -19.60
C ALA A 398 7.35 -20.98 -19.23
N GLU A 399 7.56 -21.53 -18.02
CA GLU A 399 8.88 -21.96 -17.55
C GLU A 399 9.50 -23.07 -18.44
N LEU A 400 8.68 -23.97 -19.01
CA LEU A 400 9.16 -24.97 -19.97
C LEU A 400 9.64 -24.35 -21.30
N HIS A 401 9.00 -23.27 -21.76
CA HIS A 401 9.46 -22.54 -22.96
C HIS A 401 10.75 -21.77 -22.69
N ILE A 402 10.90 -21.24 -21.47
CA ILE A 402 12.12 -20.54 -21.03
C ILE A 402 13.30 -21.51 -20.92
N THR A 403 13.09 -22.68 -20.30
CA THR A 403 14.17 -23.66 -20.03
C THR A 403 14.58 -24.50 -21.25
N SER A 404 13.79 -24.53 -22.31
CA SER A 404 14.09 -25.30 -23.53
C SER A 404 14.88 -24.54 -24.59
N LYS A 405 15.02 -23.22 -24.43
CA LYS A 405 15.90 -22.37 -25.25
C LYS A 405 17.27 -22.25 -24.60
#